data_AF-A0A2P4XD35-F1
#
_entry.id   AF-A0A2P4XD35-F1
#
_cell.length_a   1.000
_cell.length_b   1.000
_cell.length_c   1.000
_cell.angle_alpha   90.00
_cell.angle_beta   90.00
_cell.angle_gamma   90.00
#
_symmetry.space_group_name_H-M   'P 1'
#
loop_
_entity.id
_entity.type
_entity.pdbx_description
1 polymer ?
#
loop_
_entity_poly.entity_id
_entity_poly.type
_entity_poly.pdbx_seq_one_letter_code
_entity_poly.pdbx_strand_id
1 'polypeptide(L)'
;MGKAGDVEEDEGIDLAWRVELLRALVTGDLPNVKRVVLAHIEVISAPFTATMSSWMLQWEGMYWWMLQDATPLFVASAYSRPDIVHWLLINGADRSSPCYLKQIPAQVVVGECCAHAALPDRNRDTKAVVADSATCLRLLTQPPMPPLPPTIDVTFSSSYSSEVVITRPGSFKTSSIQQTVYKCLLRVSWYTPLSNGAVIDKYELRYRRLRVTHNRKSRHQNGLVEGLQFNSFYEFMLRSWNAAGNSEWSPSFQTKTPEVPTRSVGA
;
A
#
# COMPACT_ATOMS: atom_id res chain seq x y z
N MET A 1 -17.20 -2.07 41.01
CA MET A 1 -16.50 -3.20 40.36
C MET A 1 -16.64 -3.07 38.85
N GLY A 2 -15.67 -2.43 38.19
CA GLY A 2 -15.58 -2.37 36.74
C GLY A 2 -14.47 -3.32 36.27
N LYS A 3 -14.75 -4.08 35.22
CA LYS A 3 -13.98 -5.17 34.61
C LYS A 3 -12.50 -4.83 34.35
N ALA A 4 -11.63 -5.80 34.63
CA ALA A 4 -10.22 -5.82 34.24
C ALA A 4 -9.87 -7.00 33.29
N GLY A 5 -10.87 -7.70 32.75
CA GLY A 5 -10.66 -8.93 31.96
C GLY A 5 -10.70 -8.77 30.43
N ASP A 6 -11.21 -7.65 29.91
CA ASP A 6 -11.48 -7.52 28.47
C ASP A 6 -10.30 -6.88 27.68
N VAL A 7 -9.24 -6.42 28.34
CA VAL A 7 -8.14 -5.66 27.69
C VAL A 7 -6.96 -6.57 27.28
N GLU A 8 -6.66 -7.61 28.06
CA GLU A 8 -5.51 -8.50 27.77
C GLU A 8 -5.76 -9.47 26.61
N GLU A 9 -7.01 -9.88 26.38
CA GLU A 9 -7.35 -10.77 25.25
C GLU A 9 -7.24 -10.03 23.90
N ASP A 10 -7.58 -8.74 23.85
CA ASP A 10 -7.59 -7.94 22.62
C ASP A 10 -6.16 -7.59 22.16
N GLU A 11 -5.25 -7.30 23.10
CA GLU A 11 -3.81 -7.14 22.81
C GLU A 11 -3.17 -8.45 22.31
N GLY A 12 -3.62 -9.60 22.80
CA GLY A 12 -3.15 -10.92 22.34
C GLY A 12 -3.54 -11.24 20.91
N ILE A 13 -4.74 -10.82 20.47
CA ILE A 13 -5.26 -11.02 19.12
C ILE A 13 -4.52 -10.13 18.10
N ASP A 14 -4.21 -8.88 18.45
CA ASP A 14 -3.45 -7.96 17.57
C ASP A 14 -1.97 -8.36 17.42
N LEU A 15 -1.43 -9.18 18.32
CA LEU A 15 -0.04 -9.67 18.25
C LEU A 15 0.09 -11.05 17.60
N ALA A 16 -0.99 -11.85 17.55
CA ALA A 16 -0.94 -13.22 17.03
C ALA A 16 -0.47 -13.30 15.57
N TRP A 17 -0.98 -12.43 14.71
CA TRP A 17 -0.60 -12.40 13.29
C TRP A 17 0.85 -11.95 13.09
N ARG A 18 1.41 -11.13 14.00
CA ARG A 18 2.81 -10.69 13.94
C ARG A 18 3.75 -11.84 14.29
N VAL A 19 3.42 -12.62 15.30
CA VAL A 19 4.15 -13.85 15.63
C VAL A 19 4.08 -14.84 14.47
N GLU A 20 2.91 -15.01 13.86
CA GLU A 20 2.74 -15.85 12.69
C GLU A 20 3.60 -15.39 11.50
N LEU A 21 3.60 -14.09 11.20
CA LEU A 21 4.44 -13.50 10.16
C LEU A 21 5.93 -13.71 10.46
N LEU A 22 6.36 -13.46 11.70
CA LEU A 22 7.75 -13.65 12.11
C LEU A 22 8.20 -15.09 11.88
N ARG A 23 7.40 -16.06 12.33
CA ARG A 23 7.68 -17.50 12.11
C ARG A 23 7.75 -17.83 10.63
N ALA A 24 6.80 -17.36 9.83
CA ALA A 24 6.79 -17.62 8.39
C ALA A 24 8.03 -17.03 7.67
N LEU A 25 8.47 -15.84 8.07
CA LEU A 25 9.70 -15.21 7.56
C LEU A 25 10.95 -16.01 7.94
N VAL A 26 11.01 -16.52 9.17
CA VAL A 26 12.13 -17.32 9.68
C VAL A 26 12.19 -18.69 8.99
N THR A 27 11.06 -19.39 8.88
CA THR A 27 10.97 -20.75 8.33
C THR A 27 11.01 -20.79 6.80
N GLY A 28 10.74 -19.67 6.13
CA GLY A 28 10.69 -19.63 4.66
C GLY A 28 9.32 -19.95 4.07
N ASP A 29 8.25 -19.89 4.87
CA ASP A 29 6.88 -20.17 4.42
C ASP A 29 6.29 -19.01 3.60
N LEU A 30 6.66 -18.95 2.33
CA LEU A 30 6.21 -17.92 1.40
C LEU A 30 4.68 -17.82 1.27
N PRO A 31 3.90 -18.93 1.19
CA PRO A 31 2.44 -18.87 1.19
C PRO A 31 1.85 -18.10 2.38
N ASN A 32 2.32 -18.38 3.60
CA ASN A 32 1.83 -17.68 4.78
C ASN A 32 2.30 -16.23 4.84
N VAL A 33 3.55 -15.94 4.44
CA VAL A 33 4.02 -14.54 4.31
C VAL A 33 3.11 -13.74 3.37
N LYS A 34 2.78 -14.28 2.19
CA LYS A 34 1.86 -13.65 1.24
C LYS A 34 0.51 -13.36 1.88
N ARG A 35 -0.07 -14.36 2.55
CA ARG A 35 -1.39 -14.25 3.17
C ARG A 35 -1.43 -13.16 4.24
N VAL A 36 -0.46 -13.15 5.15
CA VAL A 36 -0.44 -12.20 6.28
C VAL A 36 -0.08 -10.80 5.83
N VAL A 37 0.92 -10.64 4.96
CA VAL A 37 1.32 -9.30 4.46
C VAL A 37 0.23 -8.68 3.59
N LEU A 38 -0.51 -9.46 2.79
CA LEU A 38 -1.62 -8.91 2.00
C LEU A 38 -2.82 -8.50 2.88
N ALA A 39 -3.01 -9.13 4.03
CA ALA A 39 -4.01 -8.70 5.02
C ALA A 39 -3.58 -7.43 5.78
N HIS A 40 -2.26 -7.23 5.95
CA HIS A 40 -1.64 -6.16 6.71
C HIS A 40 -0.59 -5.41 5.87
N ILE A 41 -1.01 -4.80 4.76
CA ILE A 41 -0.09 -4.22 3.77
C ILE A 41 0.76 -3.08 4.32
N GLU A 42 0.29 -2.41 5.36
CA GLU A 42 0.99 -1.33 6.07
C GLU A 42 2.34 -1.77 6.63
N VAL A 43 2.53 -3.07 6.90
CA VAL A 43 3.79 -3.56 7.49
C VAL A 43 4.86 -3.96 6.49
N ILE A 44 4.59 -3.90 5.18
CA ILE A 44 5.56 -4.34 4.17
C ILE A 44 6.91 -3.60 4.25
N SER A 45 6.87 -2.32 4.63
CA SER A 45 8.05 -1.46 4.81
C SER A 45 8.17 -0.90 6.24
N ALA A 46 7.22 -1.20 7.13
CA ALA A 46 7.22 -0.71 8.50
C ALA A 46 7.79 -1.78 9.48
N PRO A 47 8.38 -1.36 10.61
CA PRO A 47 8.90 -2.29 11.60
C PRO A 47 7.76 -3.00 12.33
N PHE A 48 7.40 -4.20 11.87
CA PHE A 48 6.25 -4.93 12.41
C PHE A 48 6.52 -5.53 13.80
N THR A 49 7.79 -5.73 14.14
CA THR A 49 8.18 -6.25 15.46
C THR A 49 8.29 -5.16 16.53
N ALA A 50 8.13 -3.87 16.19
CA ALA A 50 8.22 -2.76 17.15
C ALA A 50 7.18 -2.84 18.27
N THR A 51 6.02 -3.43 17.98
CA THR A 51 4.94 -3.64 18.96
C THR A 51 5.09 -4.97 19.71
N MET A 52 6.04 -5.82 19.33
CA MET A 52 6.28 -7.10 20.00
C MET A 52 7.17 -6.89 21.21
N SER A 53 6.76 -7.45 22.35
CA SER A 53 7.56 -7.39 23.56
C SER A 53 8.87 -8.18 23.43
N SER A 54 9.89 -7.80 24.20
CA SER A 54 11.20 -8.48 24.16
C SER A 54 11.11 -9.97 24.52
N TRP A 55 10.20 -10.35 25.43
CA TRP A 55 10.02 -11.76 25.81
C TRP A 55 9.41 -12.58 24.66
N MET A 56 8.49 -12.01 23.88
CA MET A 56 7.93 -12.70 22.71
C MET A 56 9.02 -12.97 21.66
N LEU A 57 9.88 -11.99 21.40
CA LEU A 57 11.00 -12.18 20.48
C LEU A 57 12.01 -13.20 21.02
N GLN A 58 12.27 -13.21 22.34
CA GLN A 58 13.16 -14.19 22.99
C GLN A 58 12.74 -15.64 22.74
N TRP A 59 11.44 -15.92 22.74
CA TRP A 59 10.94 -17.27 22.46
C TRP A 59 11.10 -17.69 21.00
N GLU A 60 11.18 -16.74 20.08
CA GLU A 60 11.30 -17.02 18.64
C GLU A 60 12.75 -17.22 18.18
N GLY A 61 13.75 -16.89 19.00
CA GLY A 61 15.13 -17.20 18.65
C GLY A 61 16.20 -16.74 19.63
N MET A 62 17.34 -17.43 19.59
CA MET A 62 18.50 -17.15 20.43
C MET A 62 19.09 -15.75 20.21
N TYR A 63 18.87 -15.13 19.05
CA TYR A 63 19.37 -13.81 18.65
C TYR A 63 18.27 -12.75 18.58
N TRP A 64 17.22 -12.88 19.39
CA TRP A 64 16.02 -12.03 19.37
C TRP A 64 16.26 -10.51 19.36
N TRP A 65 17.36 -10.02 19.93
CA TRP A 65 17.68 -8.59 19.98
C TRP A 65 17.86 -7.96 18.60
N MET A 66 18.27 -8.75 17.59
CA MET A 66 18.41 -8.26 16.21
C MET A 66 17.04 -8.06 15.53
N LEU A 67 15.99 -8.67 16.08
CA LEU A 67 14.64 -8.61 15.55
C LEU A 67 13.82 -7.47 16.15
N GLN A 68 14.40 -6.66 17.03
CA GLN A 68 13.78 -5.42 17.50
C GLN A 68 13.67 -4.42 16.34
N ASP A 69 12.50 -3.79 16.22
CA ASP A 69 12.16 -2.82 15.16
C ASP A 69 12.53 -3.30 13.74
N ALA A 70 12.33 -4.58 13.47
CA ALA A 70 12.67 -5.21 12.20
C ALA A 70 11.50 -5.14 11.22
N THR A 71 11.82 -4.85 9.96
CA THR A 71 10.88 -4.96 8.84
C THR A 71 10.81 -6.41 8.35
N PRO A 72 9.75 -6.81 7.63
CA PRO A 72 9.68 -8.14 7.03
C PRO A 72 10.88 -8.44 6.12
N LEU A 73 11.36 -7.44 5.38
CA LEU A 73 12.52 -7.56 4.49
C LEU A 73 13.81 -7.80 5.28
N PHE A 74 13.98 -7.14 6.42
CA PHE A 74 15.13 -7.35 7.29
C PHE A 74 15.18 -8.79 7.81
N VAL A 75 14.07 -9.30 8.34
CA VAL A 75 14.00 -10.68 8.87
C VAL A 75 14.26 -11.70 7.77
N ALA A 76 13.58 -11.59 6.62
CA ALA A 76 13.79 -12.52 5.51
C ALA A 76 15.24 -12.53 5.01
N SER A 77 15.91 -11.38 5.05
CA SER A 77 17.32 -11.25 4.68
C SER A 77 18.24 -11.88 5.73
N ALA A 78 17.97 -11.67 7.02
CA ALA A 78 18.73 -12.24 8.13
C ALA A 78 18.75 -13.78 8.12
N TYR A 79 17.62 -14.40 7.74
CA TYR A 79 17.46 -15.86 7.68
C TYR A 79 17.71 -16.45 6.28
N SER A 80 18.26 -15.64 5.35
CA SER A 80 18.65 -16.08 4.01
C SER A 80 17.50 -16.76 3.26
N ARG A 81 16.36 -16.07 3.13
CA ARG A 81 15.16 -16.54 2.42
C ARG A 81 14.98 -15.78 1.08
N PRO A 82 15.67 -16.19 0.00
CA PRO A 82 15.72 -15.40 -1.24
C PRO A 82 14.35 -15.25 -1.92
N ASP A 83 13.49 -16.27 -1.88
CA ASP A 83 12.16 -16.22 -2.49
C ASP A 83 11.25 -15.19 -1.81
N ILE A 84 11.32 -15.11 -0.49
CA ILE A 84 10.59 -14.12 0.31
C ILE A 84 11.17 -12.74 0.08
N VAL A 85 12.50 -12.58 0.11
CA VAL A 85 13.17 -11.31 -0.19
C VAL A 85 12.74 -10.78 -1.57
N HIS A 86 12.78 -11.63 -2.60
CA HIS A 86 12.36 -11.27 -3.94
C HIS A 86 10.90 -10.82 -3.97
N TRP A 87 10.00 -11.58 -3.33
CA TRP A 87 8.59 -11.24 -3.29
C TRP A 87 8.33 -9.91 -2.55
N LEU A 88 8.93 -9.71 -1.38
CA LEU A 88 8.80 -8.47 -0.60
C LEU A 88 9.29 -7.26 -1.40
N LEU A 89 10.44 -7.37 -2.06
CA LEU A 89 10.97 -6.33 -2.92
C LEU A 89 9.98 -5.99 -4.04
N ILE A 90 9.50 -6.98 -4.79
CA ILE A 90 8.53 -6.75 -5.87
C ILE A 90 7.25 -6.07 -5.36
N ASN A 91 6.84 -6.30 -4.11
CA ASN A 91 5.65 -5.67 -3.54
C ASN A 91 5.93 -4.29 -2.93
N GLY A 92 7.19 -3.84 -2.89
CA GLY A 92 7.56 -2.47 -2.50
C GLY A 92 8.18 -2.35 -1.12
N ALA A 93 8.68 -3.45 -0.54
CA ALA A 93 9.45 -3.37 0.69
C ALA A 93 10.67 -2.44 0.54
N ASP A 94 10.89 -1.58 1.53
CA ASP A 94 11.99 -0.62 1.51
C ASP A 94 13.33 -1.29 1.83
N ARG A 95 14.29 -1.18 0.89
CA ARG A 95 15.66 -1.68 1.02
C ARG A 95 16.51 -0.92 2.04
N SER A 96 16.11 0.30 2.36
CA SER A 96 16.89 1.25 3.17
C SER A 96 16.40 1.38 4.61
N SER A 97 15.27 0.76 4.95
CA SER A 97 14.75 0.76 6.32
C SER A 97 15.74 0.08 7.27
N PRO A 98 16.31 0.82 8.24
CA PRO A 98 17.21 0.24 9.22
C PRO A 98 16.44 -0.53 10.29
N CYS A 99 17.04 -1.55 10.87
CA CYS A 99 16.58 -2.13 12.13
C CYS A 99 17.01 -1.28 13.34
N TYR A 100 16.64 -1.74 14.55
CA TYR A 100 17.09 -1.15 15.82
C TYR A 100 18.60 -0.92 15.91
N LEU A 101 19.42 -1.83 15.35
CA LEU A 101 20.88 -1.71 15.32
C LEU A 101 21.42 -0.77 14.22
N LYS A 102 20.55 0.00 13.55
CA LYS A 102 20.88 0.88 12.43
C LYS A 102 21.47 0.16 11.21
N GLN A 103 21.26 -1.15 11.10
CA GLN A 103 21.69 -1.94 9.95
C GLN A 103 20.57 -2.04 8.92
N ILE A 104 20.93 -1.90 7.64
CA ILE A 104 20.01 -2.14 6.52
C ILE A 104 20.04 -3.62 6.11
N PRO A 105 18.99 -4.15 5.46
CA PRO A 105 18.93 -5.55 5.01
C PRO A 105 20.20 -6.04 4.29
N ALA A 106 20.78 -5.23 3.40
CA ALA A 106 21.99 -5.60 2.67
C ALA A 106 23.23 -5.77 3.57
N GLN A 107 23.32 -5.01 4.67
CA GLN A 107 24.44 -5.08 5.62
C GLN A 107 24.36 -6.34 6.48
N VAL A 108 23.15 -6.79 6.84
CA VAL A 108 22.96 -8.01 7.63
C VAL A 108 23.42 -9.24 6.87
N VAL A 109 23.14 -9.30 5.56
CA VAL A 109 23.52 -10.41 4.67
C VAL A 109 25.04 -10.60 4.56
N VAL A 110 25.80 -9.51 4.70
CA VAL A 110 27.27 -9.52 4.63
C VAL A 110 27.91 -9.64 6.02
N GLY A 111 27.16 -9.33 7.09
CA GLY A 111 27.66 -9.32 8.47
C GLY A 111 27.59 -10.67 9.19
N GLU A 112 28.28 -10.76 10.32
CA GLU A 112 28.25 -11.93 11.23
C GLU A 112 26.82 -12.29 11.69
N CYS A 113 25.89 -11.33 11.63
CA CYS A 113 24.47 -11.52 11.97
C CYS A 113 23.78 -12.60 11.11
N CYS A 114 24.08 -12.70 9.81
CA CYS A 114 23.51 -13.76 8.95
C CYS A 114 24.12 -15.13 9.23
N ALA A 115 25.42 -15.18 9.56
CA ALA A 115 26.06 -16.42 9.96
C ALA A 115 25.40 -16.99 11.22
N HIS A 116 25.02 -16.15 12.18
CA HIS A 116 24.39 -16.60 13.43
C HIS A 116 22.89 -16.92 13.30
N ALA A 117 22.13 -16.16 12.51
CA ALA A 117 20.68 -16.32 12.39
C ALA A 117 20.24 -17.52 11.52
N ALA A 118 21.04 -17.92 10.54
CA ALA A 118 20.70 -19.04 9.64
C ALA A 118 21.15 -20.43 10.16
N LEU A 119 22.02 -20.48 11.18
CA LEU A 119 22.50 -21.70 11.83
C LEU A 119 21.50 -22.51 12.68
N PRO A 120 20.38 -21.96 13.22
CA PRO A 120 19.43 -22.75 14.00
C PRO A 120 18.64 -23.78 13.18
N ASP A 121 18.59 -23.63 11.85
CA ASP A 121 17.87 -24.56 10.99
C ASP A 121 18.72 -25.84 10.78
N ARG A 122 18.61 -26.79 11.71
CA ARG A 122 19.31 -28.09 11.69
C ARG A 122 19.12 -28.88 10.38
N ASN A 123 18.15 -28.48 9.56
CA ASN A 123 17.79 -29.13 8.30
C ASN A 123 18.44 -28.47 7.07
N ARG A 124 19.08 -27.29 7.18
CA ARG A 124 19.73 -26.62 6.05
C ARG A 124 21.24 -26.84 6.06
N ASP A 125 21.76 -27.22 4.89
CA ASP A 125 23.20 -27.29 4.67
C ASP A 125 23.80 -25.87 4.70
N THR A 126 24.87 -25.70 5.47
CA THR A 126 25.71 -24.49 5.49
C THR A 126 26.06 -23.96 4.10
N LYS A 127 26.34 -24.83 3.12
CA LYS A 127 26.62 -24.40 1.73
C LYS A 127 25.41 -23.77 1.05
N ALA A 128 24.22 -24.32 1.28
CA ALA A 128 22.97 -23.79 0.75
C ALA A 128 22.66 -22.42 1.36
N VAL A 129 22.86 -22.26 2.67
CA VAL A 129 22.71 -20.97 3.36
C VAL A 129 23.62 -19.90 2.77
N VAL A 130 24.88 -20.21 2.46
CA VAL A 130 25.81 -19.27 1.83
C VAL A 130 25.34 -18.87 0.42
N ALA A 131 24.89 -19.83 -0.39
CA ALA A 131 24.36 -19.54 -1.73
C ALA A 131 23.08 -18.69 -1.70
N ASP A 132 22.17 -19.00 -0.76
CA ASP A 132 20.93 -18.25 -0.57
C ASP A 132 21.20 -16.83 -0.07
N SER A 133 22.19 -16.66 0.82
CA SER A 133 22.65 -15.34 1.28
C SER A 133 23.22 -14.52 0.14
N ALA A 134 24.06 -15.11 -0.72
CA ALA A 134 24.58 -14.45 -1.91
C ALA A 134 23.44 -14.04 -2.87
N THR A 135 22.41 -14.87 -3.00
CA THR A 135 21.21 -14.55 -3.79
C THR A 135 20.43 -13.37 -3.19
N CYS A 136 20.23 -13.35 -1.87
CA CYS A 136 19.59 -12.22 -1.17
C CYS A 136 20.37 -10.92 -1.39
N LEU A 137 21.71 -10.96 -1.26
CA LEU A 137 22.55 -9.79 -1.48
C LEU A 137 22.42 -9.25 -2.92
N ARG A 138 22.39 -10.14 -3.91
CA ARG A 138 22.17 -9.75 -5.31
C ARG A 138 20.82 -9.07 -5.49
N LEU A 139 19.75 -9.57 -4.88
CA LEU A 139 18.42 -8.97 -4.97
C LEU A 139 18.33 -7.60 -4.30
N LEU A 140 19.02 -7.44 -3.17
CA LEU A 140 19.05 -6.19 -2.40
C LEU A 140 19.91 -5.10 -3.06
N THR A 141 20.95 -5.49 -3.80
CA THR A 141 21.83 -4.55 -4.52
C THR A 141 21.31 -4.17 -5.90
N GLN A 142 20.40 -4.96 -6.47
CA GLN A 142 19.79 -4.64 -7.76
C GLN A 142 18.92 -3.37 -7.68
N PRO A 143 19.06 -2.46 -8.66
CA PRO A 143 18.24 -1.26 -8.69
C PRO A 143 16.75 -1.62 -8.83
N PRO A 144 15.84 -0.88 -8.19
CA PRO A 144 14.41 -1.05 -8.39
C PRO A 144 14.04 -0.85 -9.86
N MET A 145 13.00 -1.55 -10.31
CA MET A 145 12.46 -1.41 -11.65
C MET A 145 11.21 -0.50 -11.61
N PRO A 146 10.84 0.12 -12.75
CA PRO A 146 9.58 0.84 -12.85
C PRO A 146 8.39 -0.06 -12.47
N PRO A 147 7.37 0.48 -11.79
CA PRO A 147 6.23 -0.30 -11.33
C PRO A 147 5.35 -0.75 -12.51
N LEU A 148 4.54 -1.78 -12.30
CA LEU A 148 3.57 -2.21 -13.32
C LEU A 148 2.40 -1.21 -13.41
N PRO A 149 1.77 -1.09 -14.60
CA PRO A 149 0.61 -0.24 -14.77
C PRO A 149 -0.54 -0.70 -13.84
N PRO A 150 -1.20 0.23 -13.13
CA PRO A 150 -2.34 -0.08 -12.27
C PRO A 150 -3.60 -0.46 -13.06
N THR A 151 -4.45 -1.29 -12.47
CA THR A 151 -5.78 -1.63 -12.99
C THR A 151 -6.82 -0.66 -12.44
N ILE A 152 -7.61 -0.05 -13.32
CA ILE A 152 -8.60 0.96 -12.96
C ILE A 152 -9.96 0.30 -12.70
N ASP A 153 -10.61 0.65 -11.58
CA ASP A 153 -12.03 0.37 -11.31
C ASP A 153 -12.77 1.69 -11.01
N VAL A 154 -13.76 2.04 -11.84
CA VAL A 154 -14.40 3.36 -11.80
C VAL A 154 -15.85 3.23 -11.37
N THR A 155 -16.22 3.91 -10.29
CA THR A 155 -17.61 3.98 -9.82
C THR A 155 -18.16 5.41 -9.92
N PHE A 156 -19.35 5.53 -10.48
CA PHE A 156 -20.03 6.81 -10.61
C PHE A 156 -20.84 7.14 -9.36
N SER A 157 -20.70 8.38 -8.88
CA SER A 157 -21.59 8.94 -7.87
C SER A 157 -21.95 10.37 -8.28
N SER A 158 -23.03 10.52 -9.03
CA SER A 158 -23.58 11.84 -9.36
C SER A 158 -24.64 12.23 -8.35
N SER A 159 -24.27 13.01 -7.33
CA SER A 159 -25.13 14.07 -6.77
C SER A 159 -24.43 14.79 -5.62
N TYR A 160 -24.06 16.04 -5.87
CA TYR A 160 -24.03 17.05 -4.82
C TYR A 160 -25.01 18.15 -5.24
N SER A 161 -26.04 18.36 -4.42
CA SER A 161 -27.01 19.44 -4.54
C SER A 161 -26.70 20.45 -3.44
N SER A 162 -26.36 21.68 -3.81
CA SER A 162 -26.33 22.80 -2.87
C SER A 162 -27.42 23.80 -3.27
N GLU A 163 -28.25 24.17 -2.30
CA GLU A 163 -29.20 25.27 -2.45
C GLU A 163 -28.46 26.59 -2.24
N VAL A 164 -28.41 27.43 -3.27
CA VAL A 164 -27.93 28.81 -3.14
C VAL A 164 -29.13 29.73 -3.10
N VAL A 165 -29.36 30.39 -1.97
CA VAL A 165 -30.38 31.43 -1.81
C VAL A 165 -29.70 32.79 -2.03
N ILE A 166 -29.95 33.41 -3.18
CA ILE A 166 -29.47 34.78 -3.44
C ILE A 166 -30.55 35.76 -2.96
N THR A 167 -30.24 36.56 -1.95
CA THR A 167 -31.06 37.70 -1.51
C THR A 167 -30.45 38.99 -2.05
N ARG A 168 -31.19 39.76 -2.87
CA ARG A 168 -30.79 41.12 -3.26
C ARG A 168 -31.18 42.11 -2.15
N PRO A 169 -30.24 42.88 -1.57
CA PRO A 169 -30.60 43.95 -0.66
C PRO A 169 -31.04 45.17 -1.46
N GLY A 170 -32.27 45.64 -1.22
CA GLY A 170 -32.76 46.93 -1.71
C GLY A 170 -33.95 46.89 -2.67
N SER A 171 -35.10 46.37 -2.20
CA SER A 171 -36.45 46.82 -2.58
C SER A 171 -37.47 45.97 -1.81
N PHE A 172 -38.61 46.53 -1.43
CA PHE A 172 -39.66 45.93 -0.57
C PHE A 172 -40.38 44.69 -1.13
N LYS A 173 -39.74 43.95 -2.05
CA LYS A 173 -40.12 42.60 -2.47
C LYS A 173 -38.88 41.71 -2.37
N THR A 174 -38.81 40.91 -1.32
CA THR A 174 -37.84 39.82 -1.17
C THR A 174 -38.13 38.75 -2.22
N SER A 175 -37.52 38.84 -3.40
CA SER A 175 -37.43 37.72 -4.33
C SER A 175 -36.23 36.86 -3.94
N SER A 176 -36.49 35.71 -3.33
CA SER A 176 -35.48 34.66 -3.15
C SER A 176 -35.39 33.84 -4.43
N ILE A 177 -34.23 33.82 -5.09
CA ILE A 177 -33.96 32.88 -6.17
C ILE A 177 -33.36 31.63 -5.53
N GLN A 178 -34.07 30.50 -5.61
CA GLN A 178 -33.52 29.19 -5.25
C GLN A 178 -32.81 28.62 -6.48
N GLN A 179 -31.49 28.46 -6.42
CA GLN A 179 -30.73 27.80 -7.47
C GLN A 179 -30.20 26.46 -6.96
N THR A 180 -30.67 25.37 -7.59
CA THR A 180 -30.13 24.02 -7.39
C THR A 180 -28.94 23.83 -8.33
N VAL A 181 -27.74 23.67 -7.79
CA VAL A 181 -26.53 23.37 -8.57
C VAL A 181 -26.23 21.88 -8.48
N TYR A 182 -26.25 21.18 -9.62
CA TYR A 182 -25.85 19.78 -9.71
C TYR A 182 -24.37 19.67 -10.08
N LYS A 183 -23.58 18.96 -9.26
CA LYS A 183 -22.20 18.58 -9.60
C LYS A 183 -22.15 17.09 -9.99
N CYS A 184 -21.46 16.78 -11.09
CA CYS A 184 -21.10 15.41 -11.45
C CYS A 184 -19.74 15.08 -10.84
N LEU A 185 -19.72 14.12 -9.90
CA LEU A 185 -18.51 13.64 -9.25
C LEU A 185 -18.20 12.23 -9.76
N LEU A 186 -16.91 11.96 -9.98
CA LEU A 186 -16.43 10.63 -10.33
C LEU A 186 -15.48 10.12 -9.27
N ARG A 187 -15.83 8.99 -8.67
CA ARG A 187 -14.96 8.28 -7.75
C ARG A 187 -14.18 7.23 -8.54
N VAL A 188 -12.89 7.47 -8.68
CA VAL A 188 -11.98 6.55 -9.35
C VAL A 188 -11.22 5.80 -8.26
N SER A 189 -11.22 4.47 -8.32
CA SER A 189 -10.38 3.58 -7.53
C SER A 189 -9.48 2.76 -8.45
N TRP A 190 -8.37 2.27 -7.94
CA TRP A 190 -7.48 1.42 -8.72
C TRP A 190 -6.68 0.49 -7.81
N TYR A 191 -6.13 -0.56 -8.41
CA TYR A 191 -5.25 -1.49 -7.73
C TYR A 191 -3.88 -1.51 -8.42
N THR A 192 -2.80 -1.43 -7.64
CA THR A 192 -1.43 -1.56 -8.16
C THR A 192 -0.89 -2.92 -7.73
N PRO A 193 -0.69 -3.85 -8.66
CA PRO A 193 -0.36 -5.22 -8.29
C PRO A 193 1.05 -5.36 -7.73
N LEU A 194 2.05 -4.63 -8.26
CA LEU A 194 3.46 -4.76 -7.87
C LEU A 194 4.20 -3.41 -7.96
N SER A 195 5.05 -3.15 -6.98
CA SER A 195 5.84 -1.92 -6.85
C SER A 195 7.30 -2.06 -7.33
N ASN A 196 7.68 -3.27 -7.74
CA ASN A 196 8.93 -3.63 -8.42
C ASN A 196 10.22 -3.14 -7.71
N GLY A 197 10.27 -3.30 -6.39
CA GLY A 197 11.46 -3.03 -5.60
C GLY A 197 11.42 -1.71 -4.84
N ALA A 198 10.46 -0.82 -5.06
CA ALA A 198 10.40 0.45 -4.34
C ALA A 198 8.96 0.82 -4.02
N VAL A 199 8.74 1.42 -2.85
CA VAL A 199 7.43 1.96 -2.46
C VAL A 199 6.93 2.92 -3.54
N ILE A 200 5.65 2.84 -3.88
CA ILE A 200 5.00 3.78 -4.80
C ILE A 200 4.89 5.15 -4.13
N ASP A 201 5.48 6.18 -4.74
CA ASP A 201 5.47 7.56 -4.23
C ASP A 201 4.14 8.28 -4.58
N LYS A 202 3.66 8.07 -5.81
CA LYS A 202 2.45 8.74 -6.34
C LYS A 202 1.84 8.03 -7.54
N TYR A 203 0.59 8.36 -7.80
CA TYR A 203 -0.21 7.98 -8.96
C TYR A 203 -0.53 9.22 -9.79
N GLU A 204 -0.58 9.06 -11.11
CA GLU A 204 -1.03 10.09 -12.04
C GLU A 204 -2.21 9.58 -12.87
N LEU A 205 -3.36 10.22 -12.68
CA LEU A 205 -4.60 10.01 -13.41
C LEU A 205 -4.71 11.04 -14.52
N ARG A 206 -4.79 10.55 -15.75
CA ARG A 206 -5.08 11.33 -16.95
C ARG A 206 -6.51 11.08 -17.37
N TYR A 207 -7.27 12.15 -17.58
CA TYR A 207 -8.61 12.06 -18.15
C TYR A 207 -8.79 13.05 -19.29
N ARG A 208 -9.49 12.63 -20.35
CA ARG A 208 -9.81 13.52 -21.47
C ARG A 208 -11.26 13.42 -21.89
N ARG A 209 -11.83 14.59 -22.24
CA ARG A 209 -13.09 14.70 -22.97
C ARG A 209 -12.78 14.97 -24.42
N LEU A 210 -12.67 13.91 -25.22
CA LEU A 210 -12.54 13.87 -26.70
C LEU A 210 -11.71 14.95 -27.45
N ARG A 211 -10.90 15.79 -26.78
CA ARG A 211 -9.93 16.78 -27.31
C ARG A 211 -9.14 17.57 -26.25
N VAL A 212 -9.52 17.57 -24.96
CA VAL A 212 -8.76 18.25 -23.88
C VAL A 212 -8.28 17.24 -22.84
N THR A 213 -6.98 17.26 -22.52
CA THR A 213 -6.34 16.39 -21.51
C THR A 213 -6.21 17.12 -20.18
N HIS A 214 -6.65 16.49 -19.09
CA HIS A 214 -6.39 16.91 -17.71
C HIS A 214 -5.57 15.83 -17.00
N ASN A 215 -4.59 16.26 -16.20
CA ASN A 215 -3.74 15.37 -15.39
C ASN A 215 -3.94 15.70 -13.91
N ARG A 216 -4.06 14.66 -13.07
CA ARG A 216 -4.14 14.80 -11.62
C ARG A 216 -3.23 13.79 -10.93
N LYS A 217 -2.54 14.22 -9.88
CA LYS A 217 -1.66 13.36 -9.08
C LYS A 217 -2.31 13.03 -7.73
N SER A 218 -2.15 11.81 -7.24
CA SER A 218 -2.64 11.34 -5.93
C SER A 218 -1.60 10.46 -5.26
N ARG A 219 -1.52 10.48 -3.93
CA ARG A 219 -0.74 9.48 -3.15
C ARG A 219 -1.59 8.28 -2.73
N HIS A 220 -2.90 8.39 -2.82
CA HIS A 220 -3.85 7.33 -2.46
C HIS A 220 -4.26 6.53 -3.69
N GLN A 221 -4.68 5.28 -3.51
CA GLN A 221 -5.25 4.44 -4.58
C GLN A 221 -6.71 4.80 -4.93
N ASN A 222 -7.09 6.07 -4.69
CA ASN A 222 -8.37 6.64 -5.05
C ASN A 222 -8.24 8.14 -5.36
N GLY A 223 -9.26 8.68 -6.02
CA GLY A 223 -9.37 10.11 -6.30
C GLY A 223 -10.78 10.53 -6.72
N LEU A 224 -11.15 11.79 -6.39
CA LEU A 224 -12.46 12.38 -6.68
C LEU A 224 -12.40 13.37 -7.85
N VAL A 225 -12.67 12.97 -9.08
CA VAL A 225 -12.67 13.92 -10.22
C VAL A 225 -13.95 14.75 -10.20
N GLU A 226 -13.79 16.07 -10.13
CA GLU A 226 -14.89 17.04 -10.08
C GLU A 226 -15.01 17.82 -11.40
N GLY A 227 -16.12 18.54 -11.56
CA GLY A 227 -16.31 19.44 -12.71
C GLY A 227 -16.56 18.72 -14.04
N LEU A 228 -16.96 17.45 -13.99
CA LEU A 228 -17.30 16.69 -15.18
C LEU A 228 -18.66 17.15 -15.72
N GLN A 229 -18.77 17.27 -17.04
CA GLN A 229 -20.06 17.50 -17.70
C GLN A 229 -20.89 16.22 -17.73
N PHE A 230 -22.19 16.34 -17.43
CA PHE A 230 -23.16 15.25 -17.53
C PHE A 230 -23.28 14.74 -18.98
N ASN A 231 -23.76 13.51 -19.11
CA ASN A 231 -24.03 12.83 -20.39
C ASN A 231 -22.87 12.87 -21.41
N SER A 232 -21.62 12.92 -20.95
CA SER A 232 -20.42 13.02 -21.79
C SER A 232 -19.51 11.81 -21.64
N PHE A 233 -18.85 11.41 -22.73
CA PHE A 233 -17.84 10.35 -22.72
C PHE A 233 -16.49 10.89 -22.26
N TYR A 234 -15.85 10.14 -21.36
CA TYR A 234 -14.50 10.40 -20.88
C TYR A 234 -13.65 9.15 -21.02
N GLU A 235 -12.38 9.38 -21.32
CA GLU A 235 -11.35 8.35 -21.31
C GLU A 235 -10.39 8.60 -20.15
N PHE A 236 -10.09 7.56 -19.39
CA PHE A 236 -9.22 7.56 -18.22
C PHE A 236 -8.02 6.63 -18.46
N MET A 237 -6.83 7.11 -18.11
CA MET A 237 -5.58 6.35 -18.11
C MET A 237 -4.83 6.66 -16.83
N LEU A 238 -4.13 5.68 -16.28
CA LEU A 238 -3.46 5.80 -14.99
C LEU A 238 -2.03 5.25 -15.09
N ARG A 239 -1.09 5.86 -14.37
CA ARG A 239 0.26 5.34 -14.19
C ARG A 239 0.76 5.55 -12.76
N SER A 240 1.66 4.70 -12.31
CA SER A 240 2.28 4.75 -10.98
C SER A 240 3.73 5.24 -11.08
N TRP A 241 4.24 5.81 -9.99
CA TRP A 241 5.59 6.38 -9.93
C TRP A 241 6.30 5.85 -8.68
N ASN A 242 7.54 5.37 -8.84
CA ASN A 242 8.42 5.01 -7.74
C ASN A 242 9.80 5.66 -7.93
N ALA A 243 10.77 5.31 -7.07
CA ALA A 243 12.13 5.84 -7.15
C ALA A 243 12.88 5.47 -8.46
N ALA A 244 12.48 4.39 -9.14
CA ALA A 244 13.05 3.97 -10.41
C ALA A 244 12.46 4.71 -11.61
N GLY A 245 11.30 5.34 -11.45
CA GLY A 245 10.62 6.10 -12.49
C GLY A 245 9.13 5.78 -12.59
N ASN A 246 8.59 6.03 -13.79
CA ASN A 246 7.15 5.96 -14.04
C ASN A 246 6.80 4.63 -14.71
N SER A 247 5.66 4.03 -14.35
CA SER A 247 5.09 2.93 -15.11
C SER A 247 4.66 3.40 -16.50
N GLU A 248 4.49 2.43 -17.40
CA GLU A 248 3.66 2.62 -18.58
C GLU A 248 2.23 3.02 -18.19
N TRP A 249 1.53 3.64 -19.12
CA TRP A 249 0.10 3.95 -18.93
C TRP A 249 -0.72 2.67 -18.92
N SER A 250 -1.73 2.62 -18.04
CA SER A 250 -2.76 1.59 -18.06
C SER A 250 -3.52 1.60 -19.39
N PRO A 251 -4.20 0.50 -19.75
CA PRO A 251 -5.20 0.52 -20.81
C PRO A 251 -6.21 1.66 -20.59
N SER A 252 -6.65 2.27 -21.69
CA SER A 252 -7.66 3.33 -21.64
C SER A 252 -9.00 2.78 -21.21
N PHE A 253 -9.56 3.33 -20.13
CA PHE A 253 -10.92 3.03 -19.69
C PHE A 253 -11.86 4.13 -20.17
N GLN A 254 -12.87 3.77 -20.97
CA GLN A 254 -13.86 4.70 -21.48
C GLN A 254 -15.16 4.54 -20.74
N THR A 255 -15.78 5.66 -20.39
CA THR A 255 -17.05 5.62 -19.68
C THR A 255 -17.86 6.91 -19.87
N LYS A 256 -19.17 6.79 -19.67
CA LYS A 256 -20.14 7.87 -19.89
C LYS A 256 -20.64 8.36 -18.54
N THR A 257 -20.51 9.66 -18.28
CA THR A 257 -21.09 10.26 -17.07
C THR A 257 -22.61 10.14 -17.06
N PRO A 258 -23.23 10.03 -15.88
CA PRO A 258 -24.69 10.00 -15.74
C PRO A 258 -25.38 11.19 -16.43
N GLU A 259 -26.66 11.01 -16.71
CA GLU A 259 -27.52 12.12 -17.12
C GLU A 259 -27.76 13.08 -15.95
N VAL A 260 -28.16 14.31 -16.26
CA VAL A 260 -28.52 15.28 -15.23
C VAL A 260 -29.69 14.69 -14.43
N PRO A 261 -29.61 14.62 -13.09
CA PRO A 261 -30.74 14.16 -12.29
C PRO A 261 -31.97 15.03 -12.59
N THR A 262 -33.03 14.42 -13.12
CA THR A 262 -34.30 15.11 -13.30
C THR A 262 -34.94 15.32 -11.95
N ARG A 263 -35.33 16.55 -11.65
CA ARG A 263 -36.16 16.86 -10.49
C ARG A 263 -37.48 16.12 -10.70
N SER A 264 -37.75 15.08 -9.91
CA SER A 264 -39.11 14.54 -9.81
C SER A 264 -39.97 15.68 -9.27
N VAL A 265 -40.73 16.32 -10.17
CA VAL A 265 -41.82 17.21 -9.77
C VAL A 265 -42.84 16.27 -9.16
N GLY A 266 -42.85 16.18 -7.83
CA GLY A 266 -43.87 15.47 -7.08
C GLY A 266 -45.24 15.97 -7.50
N ALA A 267 -46.15 15.02 -7.71
CA ALA A 267 -47.57 15.25 -8.01
C ALA A 267 -48.25 16.11 -6.92
#